data_AF-A0A0P1EGZ2-F1
#
_entry.id   AF-A0A0P1EGZ2-F1
#
_cell.length_a   1.000
_cell.length_b   1.000
_cell.length_c   1.000
_cell.angle_alpha   90.00
_cell.angle_beta   90.00
_cell.angle_gamma   90.00
#
_symmetry.space_group_name_H-M   'P 1'
#
loop_
_entity.id
_entity.type
_entity.pdbx_description
1 polymer ?
#
loop_
_entity_poly.entity_id
_entity_poly.type
_entity_poly.pdbx_seq_one_letter_code
_entity_poly.pdbx_strand_id
1 'polypeptide(L)'
;MFWNLLPALGGISLFLVGMLLMTDGLKVLAGARLPDILSRFTSTPFTGAITGAVTTAAIQSSGAVTVAAVGFVASGLLTFPQALGIIFGANIGTTMTGWLEALLGFKLDLGQVILPIVFVGVLLALSVRKAVSGLGLALAGFSLIFIGIEQLKSGLDAFQGVATPADFPPDTLLGGLKLLLIGVLITMVTQSSSAGVATALAALSAGAVNFPQAAALVIGMDVGTTFTAVLATFGGSTMARRTGFAHVIYNVMTGAMAFFLLGPETL
;
A
#
# COMPACT_ATOMS: atom_id res chain seq x y z
N MET A 1 -6.40 -29.97 5.10
CA MET A 1 -5.46 -28.96 4.56
C MET A 1 -6.19 -27.87 3.77
N PHE A 2 -6.98 -28.16 2.73
CA PHE A 2 -7.74 -27.13 1.98
C PHE A 2 -8.70 -26.29 2.84
N TRP A 3 -9.49 -26.94 3.71
CA TRP A 3 -10.43 -26.25 4.61
C TRP A 3 -9.75 -25.28 5.59
N ASN A 4 -8.48 -25.51 5.92
CA ASN A 4 -7.72 -24.63 6.81
C ASN A 4 -7.24 -23.37 6.09
N LEU A 5 -7.13 -23.38 4.75
CA LEU A 5 -6.77 -22.21 3.95
C LEU A 5 -7.94 -21.23 3.79
N LEU A 6 -9.19 -21.70 3.90
CA LEU A 6 -10.37 -20.86 3.67
C LEU A 6 -10.47 -19.66 4.61
N PRO A 7 -10.20 -19.79 5.94
CA PRO A 7 -10.14 -18.63 6.82
C PRO A 7 -9.07 -17.61 6.42
N ALA A 8 -7.86 -18.07 6.04
CA ALA A 8 -6.79 -17.17 5.61
C ALA A 8 -7.14 -16.45 4.29
N LEU A 9 -7.68 -17.18 3.31
CA LEU A 9 -8.16 -16.61 2.04
C LEU A 9 -9.33 -15.65 2.25
N GLY A 10 -10.25 -15.98 3.17
CA GLY A 10 -11.35 -15.11 3.58
C GLY A 10 -10.85 -13.83 4.25
N GLY A 11 -9.86 -13.93 5.15
CA GLY A 11 -9.22 -12.78 5.79
C GLY A 11 -8.55 -11.85 4.79
N ILE A 12 -7.74 -12.39 3.86
CA ILE A 12 -7.15 -11.62 2.75
C ILE A 12 -8.25 -10.96 1.90
N SER A 13 -9.32 -11.68 1.58
CA SER A 13 -10.41 -11.15 0.77
C SER A 13 -11.12 -9.98 1.45
N LEU A 14 -11.45 -10.11 2.74
CA LEU A 14 -12.06 -9.04 3.54
C LEU A 14 -11.12 -7.84 3.66
N PHE A 15 -9.83 -8.08 3.87
CA PHE A 15 -8.82 -7.04 3.91
C PHE A 15 -8.74 -6.28 2.59
N LEU A 16 -8.66 -6.98 1.45
CA LEU A 16 -8.59 -6.37 0.13
C LEU A 16 -9.86 -5.59 -0.22
N VAL A 17 -11.04 -6.15 0.07
CA VAL A 17 -12.31 -5.44 -0.11
C VAL A 17 -12.37 -4.21 0.80
N GLY A 18 -11.94 -4.34 2.05
CA GLY A 18 -11.88 -3.23 2.98
C GLY A 18 -10.98 -2.10 2.49
N MET A 19 -9.79 -2.44 1.98
CA MET A 19 -8.87 -1.50 1.34
C MET A 19 -9.50 -0.79 0.15
N LEU A 20 -10.15 -1.53 -0.76
CA LEU A 20 -10.81 -0.94 -1.93
C LEU A 20 -11.90 0.05 -1.52
N LEU A 21 -12.80 -0.34 -0.61
CA LEU A 21 -13.87 0.53 -0.10
C LEU A 21 -13.30 1.76 0.62
N MET A 22 -12.26 1.56 1.43
CA MET A 22 -11.63 2.64 2.17
C MET A 22 -11.01 3.67 1.20
N THR A 23 -10.19 3.20 0.27
CA THR A 23 -9.54 4.03 -0.73
C THR A 23 -10.57 4.75 -1.61
N ASP A 24 -11.63 4.08 -2.04
CA ASP A 24 -12.67 4.72 -2.86
C ASP A 24 -13.48 5.74 -2.06
N GLY A 25 -13.81 5.45 -0.80
CA GLY A 25 -14.46 6.41 0.10
C GLY A 25 -13.62 7.67 0.32
N LEU A 26 -12.32 7.50 0.59
CA LEU A 26 -11.37 8.60 0.75
C LEU A 26 -11.16 9.37 -0.56
N LYS A 27 -11.12 8.69 -1.71
CA LYS A 27 -11.08 9.34 -3.04
C LYS A 27 -12.35 10.14 -3.31
N VAL A 28 -13.53 9.66 -2.92
CA VAL A 28 -14.79 10.42 -3.07
C VAL A 28 -14.78 11.67 -2.19
N LEU A 29 -14.25 11.56 -0.96
CA LEU A 29 -14.10 12.69 -0.04
C LEU A 29 -13.06 13.71 -0.54
N ALA A 30 -11.94 13.24 -1.11
CA ALA A 30 -10.92 14.10 -1.72
C ALA A 30 -11.42 14.71 -3.04
N GLY A 31 -12.14 13.94 -3.84
CA GLY A 31 -12.90 14.33 -5.02
C GLY A 31 -12.18 15.27 -5.98
N ALA A 32 -12.92 16.26 -6.47
CA ALA A 32 -12.44 17.32 -7.37
C ALA A 32 -11.41 18.26 -6.73
N ARG A 33 -11.13 18.13 -5.41
CA ARG A 33 -10.16 18.98 -4.71
C ARG A 33 -8.75 18.41 -4.75
N LEU A 34 -8.56 17.14 -5.12
CA LEU A 34 -7.23 16.54 -5.22
C LEU A 34 -6.31 17.31 -6.19
N PRO A 35 -6.75 17.70 -7.41
CA PRO A 35 -5.99 18.59 -8.28
C PRO A 35 -5.66 19.94 -7.64
N ASP A 36 -6.61 20.55 -6.93
CA ASP A 36 -6.44 21.85 -6.29
C ASP A 36 -5.45 21.79 -5.11
N ILE A 37 -5.52 20.73 -4.30
CA ILE A 37 -4.59 20.48 -3.18
C ILE A 37 -3.18 20.27 -3.75
N LEU A 38 -3.05 19.38 -4.75
CA LEU A 38 -1.76 19.09 -5.35
C LEU A 38 -1.19 20.30 -6.11
N SER A 39 -1.99 21.14 -6.75
CA SER A 39 -1.47 22.33 -7.43
C SER A 39 -1.13 23.47 -6.47
N ARG A 40 -1.95 23.70 -5.43
CA ARG A 40 -1.80 24.84 -4.52
C ARG A 40 -0.68 24.68 -3.49
N PHE A 41 -0.41 23.46 -3.04
CA PHE A 41 0.60 23.20 -1.99
C PHE A 41 1.95 22.69 -2.54
N THR A 42 2.07 22.54 -3.85
CA THR A 42 3.28 22.01 -4.50
C THR A 42 4.06 23.12 -5.22
N SER A 43 4.38 24.21 -4.53
CA SER A 43 5.14 25.33 -5.11
C SER A 43 6.62 24.98 -5.36
N THR A 44 7.17 24.03 -4.61
CA THR A 44 8.58 23.59 -4.68
C THR A 44 8.66 22.06 -4.58
N PRO A 45 9.78 21.42 -4.97
CA PRO A 45 9.95 19.97 -4.76
C PRO A 45 9.80 19.53 -3.31
N PHE A 46 10.27 20.34 -2.35
CA PHE A 46 10.15 20.03 -0.92
C PHE A 46 8.70 20.10 -0.42
N THR A 47 7.99 21.19 -0.72
CA THR A 47 6.56 21.30 -0.36
C THR A 47 5.73 20.26 -1.10
N GLY A 48 6.16 19.88 -2.31
CA GLY A 48 5.60 18.74 -3.03
C GLY A 48 5.78 17.42 -2.33
N ALA A 49 6.95 17.13 -1.77
CA ALA A 49 7.19 15.93 -0.97
C ALA A 49 6.30 15.87 0.26
N ILE A 50 6.15 16.98 1.01
CA ILE A 50 5.23 17.02 2.15
C ILE A 50 3.78 16.79 1.67
N THR A 51 3.37 17.48 0.61
CA THR A 51 2.01 17.37 0.08
C THR A 51 1.72 15.94 -0.39
N GLY A 52 2.65 15.31 -1.11
CA GLY A 52 2.54 13.93 -1.56
C GLY A 52 2.47 12.94 -0.40
N ALA A 53 3.28 13.13 0.64
CA ALA A 53 3.30 12.28 1.83
C ALA A 53 1.98 12.36 2.59
N VAL A 54 1.52 13.58 2.89
CA VAL A 54 0.25 13.80 3.61
C VAL A 54 -0.94 13.31 2.79
N THR A 55 -0.97 13.62 1.49
CA THR A 55 -2.07 13.19 0.60
C THR A 55 -2.12 11.67 0.49
N THR A 56 -0.97 11.02 0.37
CA THR A 56 -0.91 9.56 0.29
C THR A 56 -1.27 8.90 1.61
N ALA A 57 -0.78 9.40 2.75
CA ALA A 57 -1.17 8.88 4.05
C ALA A 57 -2.68 9.07 4.32
N ALA A 58 -3.26 10.18 3.84
CA ALA A 58 -4.68 10.46 4.00
C ALA A 58 -5.57 9.62 3.07
N ILE A 59 -5.16 9.39 1.81
CA ILE A 59 -5.93 8.64 0.80
C ILE A 59 -5.60 7.13 0.84
N GLN A 60 -4.46 6.77 1.43
CA GLN A 60 -3.91 5.42 1.51
C GLN A 60 -3.60 4.79 0.14
N SER A 61 -3.28 5.62 -0.87
CA SER A 61 -2.99 5.14 -2.22
C SER A 61 -1.95 6.01 -2.94
N SER A 62 -0.67 5.61 -2.87
CA SER A 62 0.42 6.26 -3.62
C SER A 62 0.23 6.13 -5.12
N GLY A 63 -0.26 4.98 -5.61
CA GLY A 63 -0.57 4.78 -7.03
C GLY A 63 -1.54 5.83 -7.57
N ALA A 64 -2.63 6.13 -6.83
CA ALA A 64 -3.58 7.17 -7.23
C ALA A 64 -2.95 8.57 -7.26
N VAL A 65 -2.14 8.89 -6.24
CA VAL A 65 -1.43 10.18 -6.16
C VAL A 65 -0.39 10.33 -7.28
N THR A 66 0.36 9.27 -7.58
CA THR A 66 1.36 9.25 -8.65
C THR A 66 0.72 9.33 -10.04
N VAL A 67 -0.36 8.58 -10.29
CA VAL A 67 -1.12 8.66 -11.55
C VAL A 67 -1.66 10.09 -11.76
N ALA A 68 -2.19 10.72 -10.71
CA ALA A 68 -2.64 12.12 -10.77
C ALA A 68 -1.47 13.08 -11.07
N ALA A 69 -0.34 12.93 -10.39
CA ALA A 69 0.85 13.77 -10.63
C ALA A 69 1.38 13.64 -12.06
N VAL A 70 1.44 12.42 -12.61
CA VAL A 70 1.82 12.17 -14.01
C VAL A 70 0.82 12.82 -14.97
N GLY A 71 -0.48 12.68 -14.70
CA GLY A 71 -1.55 13.31 -15.50
C GLY A 71 -1.46 14.84 -15.52
N PHE A 72 -1.14 15.47 -14.38
CA PHE A 72 -1.00 16.92 -14.29
C PHE A 72 0.27 17.47 -14.94
N VAL A 73 1.35 16.69 -14.97
CA VAL A 73 2.51 17.02 -15.81
C VAL A 73 2.17 16.90 -17.28
N ALA A 74 1.38 15.89 -17.66
CA ALA A 74 0.93 15.73 -19.04
C ALA A 74 0.05 16.90 -19.51
N SER A 75 -0.82 17.43 -18.64
CA SER A 75 -1.69 18.57 -18.93
C SER A 75 -1.03 19.95 -18.76
N GLY A 76 0.23 20.01 -18.30
CA GLY A 76 0.94 21.25 -18.01
C GLY A 76 0.49 21.98 -16.73
N LEU A 77 -0.33 21.35 -15.89
CA LEU A 77 -0.79 21.91 -14.62
C LEU A 77 0.32 21.88 -13.55
N LEU A 78 1.19 20.88 -13.62
CA LEU A 78 2.38 20.77 -12.77
C LEU A 78 3.63 20.73 -13.64
N THR A 79 4.70 21.34 -13.15
CA THR A 79 6.03 21.14 -13.69
C THR A 79 6.58 19.77 -13.26
N PHE A 80 7.54 19.25 -14.02
CA PHE A 80 8.20 17.99 -13.68
C PHE A 80 8.83 17.96 -12.28
N PRO A 81 9.58 19.00 -11.82
CA PRO A 81 10.13 18.99 -10.46
C PRO A 81 9.06 18.97 -9.35
N GLN A 82 7.92 19.63 -9.57
CA GLN A 82 6.80 19.61 -8.62
C GLN A 82 6.20 18.21 -8.51
N ALA A 83 5.98 17.54 -9.63
CA ALA A 83 5.47 16.17 -9.65
C ALA A 83 6.46 15.17 -9.05
N LEU A 84 7.77 15.32 -9.26
CA LEU A 84 8.77 14.50 -8.56
C LEU A 84 8.66 14.66 -7.05
N GLY A 85 8.51 15.89 -6.56
CA GLY A 85 8.25 16.16 -5.15
C GLY A 85 7.06 15.34 -4.65
N ILE A 86 5.90 15.46 -5.31
CA ILE A 86 4.68 14.71 -4.94
C ILE A 86 4.92 13.20 -4.92
N ILE A 87 5.56 12.66 -5.95
CA ILE A 87 5.78 11.22 -6.09
C ILE A 87 6.72 10.68 -5.00
N PHE A 88 7.84 11.35 -4.74
CA PHE A 88 8.76 10.93 -3.68
C PHE A 88 8.11 11.07 -2.29
N GLY A 89 7.33 12.12 -2.09
CA GLY A 89 6.46 12.27 -0.94
C GLY A 89 5.48 11.11 -0.78
N ALA A 90 4.81 10.71 -1.86
CA ALA A 90 3.82 9.64 -1.83
C ALA A 90 4.41 8.30 -1.36
N ASN A 91 5.65 7.98 -1.74
CA ASN A 91 6.35 6.81 -1.21
C ASN A 91 6.55 6.89 0.30
N ILE A 92 6.97 8.06 0.83
CA ILE A 92 7.05 8.29 2.28
C ILE A 92 5.68 8.14 2.93
N GLY A 93 4.63 8.71 2.35
CA GLY A 93 3.26 8.61 2.87
C GLY A 93 2.75 7.17 2.96
N THR A 94 3.13 6.30 2.01
CA THR A 94 2.73 4.88 2.01
C THR A 94 3.22 4.14 3.25
N THR A 95 4.35 4.55 3.84
CA THR A 95 4.89 3.93 5.06
C THR A 95 3.93 4.04 6.25
N MET A 96 3.05 5.05 6.28
CA MET A 96 2.02 5.17 7.32
C MET A 96 1.04 3.99 7.30
N THR A 97 0.77 3.40 6.13
CA THR A 97 -0.11 2.24 6.03
C THR A 97 0.45 1.04 6.80
N GLY A 98 1.74 0.74 6.62
CA GLY A 98 2.39 -0.35 7.35
C GLY A 98 2.43 -0.12 8.87
N TRP A 99 2.62 1.13 9.32
CA TRP A 99 2.53 1.48 10.74
C TRP A 99 1.12 1.31 11.30
N LEU A 100 0.09 1.74 10.56
CA LEU A 100 -1.30 1.56 10.94
C LEU A 100 -1.63 0.06 11.06
N GLU A 101 -1.21 -0.75 10.08
CA GLU A 101 -1.44 -2.19 10.11
C GLU A 101 -0.70 -2.86 11.28
N ALA A 102 0.60 -2.59 11.46
CA ALA A 102 1.39 -3.19 12.52
C ALA A 102 0.91 -2.80 13.93
N LEU A 103 0.55 -1.53 14.15
CA LEU A 103 0.13 -1.02 15.45
C LEU A 103 -1.35 -1.30 15.74
N LEU A 104 -2.23 -1.01 14.80
CA LEU A 104 -3.67 -1.09 15.04
C LEU A 104 -4.25 -2.47 14.67
N GLY A 105 -3.71 -3.12 13.64
CA GLY A 105 -4.24 -4.39 13.14
C GLY A 105 -3.59 -5.60 13.78
N PHE A 106 -2.26 -5.55 13.94
CA PHE A 106 -1.52 -6.67 14.50
C PHE A 106 -1.37 -6.63 16.02
N LYS A 107 -1.22 -5.44 16.64
CA LYS A 107 -1.06 -5.31 18.10
C LYS A 107 -2.34 -5.02 18.89
N LEU A 108 -3.29 -4.27 18.35
CA LEU A 108 -4.54 -3.97 19.06
C LEU A 108 -5.61 -5.02 18.74
N ASP A 109 -6.29 -5.50 19.77
CA ASP A 109 -7.54 -6.25 19.62
C ASP A 109 -8.69 -5.24 19.59
N LEU A 110 -9.19 -4.95 18.38
CA LEU A 110 -10.33 -4.05 18.20
C LEU A 110 -11.68 -4.74 18.45
N GLY A 111 -11.67 -6.06 18.67
CA GLY A 111 -12.76 -6.89 19.16
C GLY A 111 -14.16 -6.51 18.64
N GLN A 112 -15.12 -6.42 19.57
CA GLN A 112 -16.51 -6.11 19.25
C GLN A 112 -16.75 -4.63 18.88
N VAL A 113 -15.79 -3.74 19.10
CA VAL A 113 -15.94 -2.29 18.82
C VAL A 113 -15.96 -2.03 17.32
N ILE A 114 -15.29 -2.86 16.53
CA ILE A 114 -15.21 -2.69 15.08
C ILE A 114 -16.57 -2.96 14.39
N LEU A 115 -17.39 -3.87 14.93
CA LEU A 115 -18.64 -4.31 14.31
C LEU A 115 -19.72 -3.20 14.22
N PRO A 116 -20.00 -2.43 15.29
CA PRO A 116 -20.85 -1.25 15.19
C PRO A 116 -20.34 -0.21 14.19
N ILE A 117 -19.01 -0.05 14.07
CA ILE A 117 -18.41 0.90 13.13
C ILE A 117 -18.63 0.45 11.69
N VAL A 118 -18.49 -0.86 11.38
CA VAL A 118 -18.86 -1.40 10.06
C VAL A 118 -20.33 -1.08 9.77
N PHE A 119 -21.23 -1.37 10.71
CA PHE A 119 -22.67 -1.17 10.51
C PHE A 119 -23.00 0.30 10.21
N VAL A 120 -22.48 1.22 11.01
CA VAL A 120 -22.65 2.67 10.78
C VAL A 120 -22.02 3.09 9.45
N GLY A 121 -20.81 2.59 9.14
CA GLY A 121 -20.14 2.86 7.87
C GLY A 121 -20.98 2.45 6.67
N VAL A 122 -21.56 1.25 6.70
CA VAL A 122 -22.46 0.74 5.65
C VAL A 122 -23.72 1.59 5.54
N LEU A 123 -24.37 1.95 6.66
CA LEU A 123 -25.54 2.83 6.63
C LEU A 123 -25.24 4.19 6.01
N LEU A 124 -24.10 4.78 6.36
CA LEU A 124 -23.65 6.04 5.77
C LEU A 124 -23.33 5.88 4.28
N ALA A 125 -22.75 4.74 3.87
CA ALA A 125 -22.38 4.44 2.48
C ALA A 125 -23.61 4.43 1.54
N LEU A 126 -24.78 4.03 2.06
CA LEU A 126 -26.07 4.04 1.34
C LEU A 126 -26.67 5.43 1.12
N SER A 127 -26.07 6.48 1.69
CA SER A 127 -26.56 7.85 1.55
C SER A 127 -26.48 8.34 0.11
N VAL A 128 -27.52 9.05 -0.35
CA VAL A 128 -27.52 9.72 -1.66
C VAL A 128 -26.48 10.84 -1.77
N ARG A 129 -26.08 11.42 -0.63
CA ARG A 129 -25.08 12.48 -0.56
C ARG A 129 -23.69 11.87 -0.72
N LYS A 130 -22.99 12.20 -1.82
CA LYS A 130 -21.66 11.65 -2.16
C LYS A 130 -20.63 11.78 -1.04
N ALA A 131 -20.57 12.92 -0.35
CA ALA A 131 -19.65 13.10 0.78
C ALA A 131 -19.95 12.14 1.96
N VAL A 132 -21.22 11.96 2.30
CA VAL A 132 -21.64 11.04 3.37
C VAL A 132 -21.40 9.59 2.96
N SER A 133 -21.72 9.25 1.71
CA SER A 133 -21.44 7.94 1.14
C SER A 133 -19.93 7.63 1.15
N GLY A 134 -19.09 8.60 0.77
CA GLY A 134 -17.63 8.49 0.82
C GLY A 134 -17.10 8.26 2.23
N LEU A 135 -17.61 8.98 3.23
CA LEU A 135 -17.28 8.74 4.64
C LEU A 135 -17.72 7.34 5.09
N GLY A 136 -18.92 6.90 4.69
CA GLY A 136 -19.41 5.57 5.00
C GLY A 136 -18.55 4.46 4.41
N LEU A 137 -18.16 4.59 3.14
CA LEU A 137 -17.23 3.67 2.47
C LEU A 137 -15.86 3.65 3.17
N ALA A 138 -15.35 4.83 3.55
CA ALA A 138 -14.09 4.95 4.29
C ALA A 138 -14.13 4.21 5.62
N LEU A 139 -15.19 4.40 6.41
CA LEU A 139 -15.39 3.75 7.71
C LEU A 139 -15.61 2.24 7.58
N ALA A 140 -16.51 1.82 6.68
CA ALA A 140 -16.78 0.40 6.45
C ALA A 140 -15.52 -0.33 5.94
N GLY A 141 -14.80 0.30 5.01
CA GLY A 141 -13.55 -0.23 4.48
C GLY A 141 -12.47 -0.35 5.54
N PHE A 142 -12.24 0.71 6.32
CA PHE A 142 -11.33 0.71 7.46
C PHE A 142 -11.66 -0.44 8.40
N SER A 143 -12.93 -0.60 8.79
CA SER A 143 -13.34 -1.69 9.68
C SER A 143 -13.15 -3.09 9.09
N LEU A 144 -13.44 -3.28 7.80
CA LEU A 144 -13.22 -4.56 7.12
C LEU A 144 -11.75 -4.94 7.00
N ILE A 145 -10.84 -3.96 6.90
CA ILE A 145 -9.39 -4.20 6.98
C ILE A 145 -9.05 -4.91 8.30
N PHE A 146 -9.53 -4.41 9.43
CA PHE A 146 -9.23 -5.01 10.74
C PHE A 146 -9.86 -6.39 10.93
N ILE A 147 -11.12 -6.55 10.54
CA ILE A 147 -11.79 -7.86 10.58
C ILE A 147 -11.03 -8.86 9.67
N GLY A 148 -10.57 -8.39 8.51
CA GLY A 148 -9.75 -9.17 7.60
C GLY A 148 -8.42 -9.59 8.22
N ILE A 149 -7.72 -8.69 8.91
CA ILE A 149 -6.47 -9.00 9.64
C ILE A 149 -6.71 -10.02 10.76
N GLU A 150 -7.77 -9.86 11.55
CA GLU A 150 -8.11 -10.81 12.62
C GLU A 150 -8.40 -12.21 12.05
N GLN A 151 -9.21 -12.27 10.99
CA GLN A 151 -9.54 -13.52 10.32
C GLN A 151 -8.31 -14.15 9.65
N LEU A 152 -7.41 -13.33 9.10
CA LEU A 152 -6.16 -13.75 8.51
C LEU A 152 -5.21 -14.34 9.55
N LYS A 153 -5.05 -13.67 10.71
CA LYS A 153 -4.28 -14.21 11.85
C LYS A 153 -4.81 -15.58 12.29
N SER A 154 -6.12 -15.67 12.56
CA SER A 154 -6.75 -16.93 12.95
C SER A 154 -6.57 -18.02 11.89
N GLY A 155 -6.64 -17.68 10.61
CA GLY A 155 -6.40 -18.61 9.52
C GLY A 155 -4.94 -19.08 9.42
N LEU A 156 -3.98 -18.19 9.67
CA LEU A 156 -2.56 -18.52 9.67
C LEU A 156 -2.11 -19.27 10.93
N ASP A 157 -2.80 -19.10 12.05
CA ASP A 157 -2.55 -19.89 13.27
C ASP A 157 -2.73 -21.39 13.02
N ALA A 158 -3.68 -21.76 12.14
CA ALA A 158 -3.88 -23.14 11.71
C ALA A 158 -2.71 -23.72 10.87
N PHE A 159 -1.76 -22.88 10.45
CA PHE A 159 -0.54 -23.24 9.72
C PHE A 159 0.74 -23.05 10.52
N GLN A 160 0.66 -22.66 11.80
CA GLN A 160 1.83 -22.60 12.66
C GLN A 160 2.52 -23.98 12.69
N GLY A 161 3.82 -24.00 12.34
CA GLY A 161 4.62 -25.21 12.24
C GLY A 161 4.45 -26.02 10.95
N VAL A 162 3.55 -25.63 10.05
CA VAL A 162 3.40 -26.22 8.70
C VAL A 162 4.17 -25.42 7.66
N ALA A 163 4.07 -24.09 7.70
CA ALA A 163 4.91 -23.19 6.93
C ALA A 163 5.88 -22.52 7.90
N THR A 164 7.17 -22.71 7.64
CA THR A 164 8.26 -22.20 8.45
C THR A 164 9.19 -21.35 7.58
N PRO A 165 10.04 -20.50 8.17
CA PRO A 165 11.00 -19.72 7.40
C PRO A 165 11.92 -20.56 6.51
N ALA A 166 12.10 -21.84 6.83
CA ALA A 166 12.89 -22.80 6.04
C ALA A 166 12.22 -23.18 4.70
N ASP A 167 10.90 -23.01 4.57
CA ASP A 167 10.16 -23.26 3.33
C ASP A 167 10.26 -22.09 2.34
N PHE A 168 10.75 -20.95 2.81
CA PHE A 168 10.99 -19.75 2.02
C PHE A 168 12.47 -19.62 1.64
N PRO A 169 12.80 -18.83 0.60
CA PRO A 169 14.20 -18.57 0.25
C PRO A 169 15.04 -18.22 1.48
N PRO A 170 16.21 -18.88 1.65
CA PRO A 170 17.00 -18.77 2.85
C PRO A 170 17.64 -17.40 2.95
N ASP A 171 18.09 -17.11 4.15
CA ASP A 171 18.64 -15.82 4.52
C ASP A 171 20.07 -15.67 3.98
N THR A 172 20.12 -15.28 2.70
CA THR A 172 21.31 -15.22 1.86
C THR A 172 21.09 -14.14 0.81
N LEU A 173 22.15 -13.60 0.22
CA LEU A 173 22.01 -12.60 -0.85
C LEU A 173 21.09 -13.06 -1.98
N LEU A 174 21.24 -14.31 -2.45
CA LEU A 174 20.41 -14.85 -3.53
C LEU A 174 18.96 -15.11 -3.07
N GLY A 175 18.76 -15.55 -1.83
CA GLY A 175 17.43 -15.77 -1.27
C GLY A 175 16.67 -14.46 -1.06
N GLY A 176 17.33 -13.44 -0.51
CA GLY A 176 16.80 -12.08 -0.40
C GLY A 176 16.41 -11.50 -1.75
N LEU A 177 17.24 -11.65 -2.79
CA LEU A 177 16.90 -11.21 -4.15
C LEU A 177 15.67 -11.94 -4.71
N LYS A 178 15.52 -13.24 -4.44
CA LYS A 178 14.31 -13.99 -4.84
C LYS A 178 13.07 -13.44 -4.14
N LEU A 179 13.15 -13.16 -2.85
CA LEU A 179 12.04 -12.59 -2.07
C LEU A 179 11.68 -11.17 -2.52
N LEU A 180 12.67 -10.35 -2.83
CA LEU A 180 12.46 -9.03 -3.44
C LEU A 180 11.70 -9.17 -4.76
N LEU A 181 12.12 -10.06 -5.66
CA LEU A 181 11.41 -10.30 -6.92
C LEU A 181 9.98 -10.82 -6.71
N ILE A 182 9.76 -11.69 -5.72
CA ILE A 182 8.42 -12.13 -5.34
C ILE A 182 7.57 -10.92 -4.89
N GLY A 183 8.12 -10.03 -4.06
CA GLY A 183 7.46 -8.80 -3.63
C GLY A 183 7.07 -7.90 -4.80
N VAL A 184 7.97 -7.71 -5.77
CA VAL A 184 7.71 -6.97 -7.01
C VAL A 184 6.51 -7.57 -7.74
N LEU A 185 6.52 -8.89 -7.96
CA LEU A 185 5.46 -9.60 -8.67
C LEU A 185 4.12 -9.51 -7.94
N ILE A 186 4.12 -9.68 -6.61
CA ILE A 186 2.91 -9.53 -5.79
C ILE A 186 2.31 -8.15 -6.03
N THR A 187 3.09 -7.07 -5.90
CA THR A 187 2.55 -5.72 -6.09
C THR A 187 2.15 -5.43 -7.53
N MET A 188 2.83 -5.98 -8.54
CA MET A 188 2.39 -5.82 -9.92
C MET A 188 1.03 -6.46 -10.19
N VAL A 189 0.79 -7.65 -9.61
CA VAL A 189 -0.47 -8.38 -9.75
C VAL A 189 -1.59 -7.72 -8.96
N THR A 190 -1.33 -7.37 -7.70
CA THR A 190 -2.34 -6.76 -6.82
C THR A 190 -2.54 -5.28 -7.10
N GLN A 191 -1.58 -4.64 -7.78
CA GLN A 191 -1.49 -3.19 -7.97
C GLN A 191 -1.55 -2.40 -6.66
N SER A 192 -1.21 -3.05 -5.54
CA SER A 192 -1.24 -2.49 -4.20
C SER A 192 -0.08 -3.03 -3.37
N SER A 193 0.88 -2.15 -3.03
CA SER A 193 1.97 -2.49 -2.12
C SER A 193 1.49 -2.62 -0.68
N SER A 194 0.53 -1.80 -0.24
CA SER A 194 -0.10 -1.92 1.09
C SER A 194 -0.71 -3.32 1.30
N ALA A 195 -1.33 -3.90 0.28
CA ALA A 195 -1.87 -5.26 0.39
C ALA A 195 -0.79 -6.33 0.51
N GLY A 196 0.31 -6.15 -0.22
CA GLY A 196 1.49 -6.99 -0.06
C GLY A 196 2.08 -6.87 1.35
N VAL A 197 2.23 -5.64 1.86
CA VAL A 197 2.79 -5.36 3.20
C VAL A 197 1.94 -6.00 4.29
N ALA A 198 0.62 -5.88 4.24
CA ALA A 198 -0.27 -6.55 5.20
C ALA A 198 -0.11 -8.07 5.17
N THR A 199 0.05 -8.65 3.98
CA THR A 199 0.29 -10.10 3.81
C THR A 199 1.64 -10.51 4.39
N ALA A 200 2.69 -9.71 4.17
CA ALA A 200 4.02 -9.94 4.75
C ALA A 200 4.01 -9.81 6.28
N LEU A 201 3.31 -8.80 6.83
CA LEU A 201 3.11 -8.63 8.26
C LEU A 201 2.33 -9.81 8.87
N ALA A 202 1.31 -10.30 8.16
CA ALA A 202 0.57 -11.48 8.58
C ALA A 202 1.45 -12.73 8.65
N ALA A 203 2.21 -13.01 7.59
CA ALA A 203 3.13 -14.13 7.54
C ALA A 203 4.23 -14.03 8.62
N LEU A 204 4.73 -12.81 8.88
CA LEU A 204 5.69 -12.54 9.96
C LEU A 204 5.07 -12.79 11.34
N SER A 205 3.84 -12.33 11.56
CA SER A 205 3.14 -12.51 12.85
C SER A 205 2.82 -13.96 13.16
N ALA A 206 2.59 -14.78 12.12
CA ALA A 206 2.35 -16.22 12.24
C ALA A 206 3.64 -17.05 12.31
N GLY A 207 4.82 -16.40 12.22
CA GLY A 207 6.12 -17.08 12.20
C GLY A 207 6.42 -17.86 10.92
N ALA A 208 5.66 -17.67 9.85
CA ALA A 208 5.87 -18.34 8.57
C ALA A 208 7.10 -17.79 7.81
N VAL A 209 7.40 -16.50 7.98
CA VAL A 209 8.62 -15.85 7.49
C VAL A 209 9.32 -15.15 8.65
N ASN A 210 10.64 -15.04 8.58
CA ASN A 210 11.41 -14.24 9.53
C ASN A 210 11.39 -12.75 9.12
N PHE A 211 11.89 -11.88 10.00
CA PHE A 211 11.93 -10.44 9.72
C PHE A 211 12.72 -10.07 8.44
N PRO A 212 13.93 -10.61 8.22
CA PRO A 212 14.70 -10.35 7.00
C PRO A 212 13.96 -10.73 5.70
N GLN A 213 13.30 -11.90 5.71
CA GLN A 213 12.48 -12.35 4.59
C GLN A 213 11.28 -11.43 4.34
N ALA A 214 10.57 -11.02 5.40
CA ALA A 214 9.47 -10.06 5.31
C ALA A 214 9.95 -8.70 4.79
N ALA A 215 11.12 -8.21 5.26
CA ALA A 215 11.69 -6.96 4.82
C ALA A 215 12.09 -6.98 3.35
N ALA A 216 12.70 -8.08 2.86
CA ALA A 216 13.02 -8.26 1.45
C ALA A 216 11.76 -8.24 0.57
N LEU A 217 10.68 -8.90 1.01
CA LEU A 217 9.37 -8.85 0.33
C LEU A 217 8.83 -7.42 0.25
N VAL A 218 8.85 -6.67 1.36
CA VAL A 218 8.33 -5.29 1.43
C VAL A 218 9.15 -4.34 0.55
N ILE A 219 10.47 -4.49 0.48
CA ILE A 219 11.31 -3.74 -0.47
C ILE A 219 10.89 -4.05 -1.91
N GLY A 220 10.67 -5.32 -2.22
CA GLY A 220 10.16 -5.74 -3.52
C GLY A 220 8.81 -5.10 -3.85
N MET A 221 7.90 -5.04 -2.89
CA MET A 221 6.57 -4.43 -3.04
C MET A 221 6.66 -2.93 -3.32
N ASP A 222 7.58 -2.22 -2.65
CA ASP A 222 7.85 -0.80 -2.93
C ASP A 222 8.33 -0.62 -4.38
N VAL A 223 9.30 -1.41 -4.84
CA VAL A 223 9.77 -1.39 -6.23
C VAL A 223 8.65 -1.72 -7.22
N GLY A 224 7.81 -2.72 -6.91
CA GLY A 224 6.69 -3.13 -7.76
C GLY A 224 5.62 -2.04 -7.96
N THR A 225 5.49 -1.10 -7.01
CA THR A 225 4.53 0.02 -7.10
C THR A 225 4.77 0.89 -8.35
N THR A 226 6.02 0.96 -8.82
CA THR A 226 6.41 1.72 -10.01
C THR A 226 5.73 1.27 -11.30
N PHE A 227 5.24 0.03 -11.37
CA PHE A 227 4.52 -0.48 -12.53
C PHE A 227 3.29 0.36 -12.88
N THR A 228 2.51 0.76 -11.87
CA THR A 228 1.34 1.63 -12.05
C THR A 228 1.71 3.00 -12.63
N ALA A 229 2.86 3.54 -12.23
CA ALA A 229 3.36 4.81 -12.73
C ALA A 229 3.78 4.71 -14.20
N VAL A 230 4.43 3.62 -14.60
CA VAL A 230 4.79 3.37 -16.00
C VAL A 230 3.54 3.28 -16.86
N LEU A 231 2.53 2.52 -16.44
CA LEU A 231 1.25 2.43 -17.15
C LEU A 231 0.59 3.81 -17.30
N ALA A 232 0.66 4.66 -16.28
CA ALA A 232 0.12 6.02 -16.32
C ALA A 232 0.79 6.93 -17.35
N THR A 233 1.99 6.59 -17.83
CA THR A 233 2.70 7.37 -18.86
C THR A 233 2.34 6.98 -20.29
N PHE A 234 1.64 5.86 -20.50
CA PHE A 234 1.30 5.39 -21.84
C PHE A 234 0.37 6.37 -22.56
N GLY A 235 0.71 6.70 -23.81
CA GLY A 235 0.02 7.74 -24.58
C GLY A 235 0.29 9.18 -24.11
N GLY A 236 1.11 9.39 -23.06
CA GLY A 236 1.42 10.69 -22.50
C GLY A 236 2.59 11.43 -23.19
N SER A 237 2.77 12.69 -22.79
CA SER A 237 3.85 13.57 -23.26
C SER A 237 5.25 13.09 -22.84
N THR A 238 6.30 13.65 -23.44
CA THR A 238 7.69 13.39 -23.04
C THR A 238 7.90 13.66 -21.55
N MET A 239 7.25 14.69 -21.01
CA MET A 239 7.36 14.99 -19.59
C MET A 239 6.63 13.98 -18.72
N ALA A 240 5.45 13.51 -19.11
CA ALA A 240 4.75 12.42 -18.41
C ALA A 240 5.62 11.15 -18.34
N ARG A 241 6.23 10.76 -19.47
CA ARG A 241 7.17 9.62 -19.53
C ARG A 241 8.36 9.82 -18.61
N ARG A 242 9.02 11.00 -18.65
CA ARG A 242 10.14 11.33 -17.76
C ARG A 242 9.73 11.24 -16.29
N THR A 243 8.54 11.71 -15.92
CA THR A 243 8.00 11.61 -14.56
C THR A 243 7.85 10.16 -14.10
N GLY A 244 7.24 9.30 -14.93
CA GLY A 244 7.09 7.88 -14.59
C GLY A 244 8.43 7.15 -14.48
N PHE A 245 9.36 7.39 -15.41
CA PHE A 245 10.71 6.78 -15.33
C PHE A 245 11.51 7.28 -14.13
N ALA A 246 11.36 8.54 -13.75
CA ALA A 246 12.01 9.06 -12.54
C ALA A 246 11.49 8.36 -11.27
N HIS A 247 10.21 8.00 -11.23
CA HIS A 247 9.66 7.17 -10.15
C HIS A 247 10.28 5.78 -10.13
N VAL A 248 10.39 5.12 -11.30
CA VAL A 248 11.07 3.81 -11.43
C VAL A 248 12.50 3.89 -10.90
N ILE A 249 13.28 4.87 -11.38
CA ILE A 249 14.67 5.05 -10.95
C ILE A 249 14.75 5.26 -9.44
N TYR A 250 13.87 6.10 -8.88
CA TYR A 250 13.83 6.36 -7.44
C TYR A 250 13.57 5.08 -6.64
N ASN A 251 12.48 4.34 -6.88
CA ASN A 251 12.20 3.14 -6.06
C ASN A 251 13.22 2.03 -6.30
N VAL A 252 13.77 1.89 -7.50
CA VAL A 252 14.84 0.90 -7.75
C VAL A 252 16.10 1.29 -6.97
N MET A 253 16.47 2.57 -6.93
CA MET A 253 17.60 3.05 -6.14
C MET A 253 17.37 2.88 -4.64
N THR A 254 16.23 3.33 -4.11
CA THR A 254 15.93 3.20 -2.68
C THR A 254 15.77 1.74 -2.29
N GLY A 255 15.18 0.91 -3.14
CA GLY A 255 15.06 -0.53 -2.94
C GLY A 255 16.41 -1.24 -2.94
N ALA A 256 17.30 -0.90 -3.87
CA ALA A 256 18.67 -1.42 -3.86
C ALA A 256 19.43 -0.99 -2.60
N MET A 257 19.35 0.29 -2.22
CA MET A 257 19.97 0.79 -0.98
C MET A 257 19.42 0.08 0.26
N ALA A 258 18.10 -0.05 0.39
CA ALA A 258 17.45 -0.74 1.49
C ALA A 258 17.84 -2.23 1.54
N PHE A 259 17.94 -2.88 0.38
CA PHE A 259 18.34 -4.28 0.27
C PHE A 259 19.78 -4.51 0.74
N PHE A 260 20.72 -3.62 0.41
CA PHE A 260 22.09 -3.73 0.91
C PHE A 260 22.24 -3.32 2.38
N LEU A 261 21.41 -2.38 2.86
CA LEU A 261 21.36 -2.03 4.28
C LEU A 261 20.79 -3.15 5.16
N LEU A 262 19.95 -4.02 4.58
CA LEU A 262 19.47 -5.24 5.24
C LEU A 262 20.55 -6.31 5.46
N GLY A 263 21.79 -6.12 4.96
CA GLY A 263 23.06 -6.83 5.22
C GLY A 263 23.09 -8.30 5.72
N PRO A 264 24.11 -9.11 5.35
CA PRO A 264 24.22 -10.53 5.73
C PRO A 264 24.48 -10.83 7.23
N GLU A 265 24.59 -9.82 8.10
CA GLU A 265 24.54 -10.06 9.56
C GLU A 265 23.11 -10.01 10.11
N THR A 266 22.18 -9.54 9.29
CA THR A 266 20.73 -9.58 9.47
C THR A 266 20.05 -10.45 8.43
N LEU A 267 20.75 -11.01 7.43
CA LEU A 267 20.29 -12.07 6.52
C LEU A 267 21.19 -13.31 6.69
#